data_AF-A0A975ZAN0-F1
#
_entry.id   AF-A0A975ZAN0-F1
#
_cell.length_a   1.000
_cell.length_b   1.000
_cell.length_c   1.000
_cell.angle_alpha   90.00
_cell.angle_beta   90.00
_cell.angle_gamma   90.00
#
_symmetry.space_group_name_H-M   'P 1'
#
loop_
_entity.id
_entity.type
_entity.pdbx_description
1 polymer ?
#
loop_
_entity_poly.entity_id
_entity_poly.type
_entity_poly.pdbx_seq_one_letter_code
_entity_poly.pdbx_strand_id
1 'polypeptide(L)'
;MKRRQFVQAAGAVGSLGTAALVAGCAGIGGASGPKVVVIGGGYGGATAAKYLRMWSDNTLNVTLVEPNAAFVSCPISNLVLGGSKTLADITTPYDNLSRRHGVKVVRDMATAIDPDKRIVKLASGTELPYDRVIVSPGVDFMWETVPGMNRPGAQERVLHAWKAGPQTAALRRQLEAMPDGGVYALTIPLAPYRCPPGPYERACQVAHYFKTAKPRSKVLVLDANDDVTSKGALFKKAWADRYAGIIEYRPKHKVVDVDAATGTLKFEFNDDLKAAVLNVLPDMRAGDIAAKTGLATANKRWCEVDFLTFESKAVKNVHVLGDAIQIAPGMPKSAHMANQHGKTCAAAVIALLAGKAVNAQPLYNNTCYSFVSDKDVMHVASVHRYDAAQKTMVTVAGSGGVSAAASEQEGGYAMAWARNIWADTLA
;
A
#
# COMPACT_ATOMS: atom_id res chain seq x y z
N MET A 1 51.88 72.60 -1.65
CA MET A 1 53.35 72.61 -1.86
C MET A 1 53.95 71.40 -1.15
N LYS A 2 54.69 70.58 -1.90
CA LYS A 2 55.33 69.34 -1.43
C LYS A 2 56.42 69.63 -0.38
N ARG A 3 56.38 68.94 0.77
CA ARG A 3 57.53 68.72 1.66
C ARG A 3 57.52 67.23 2.02
N ARG A 4 58.29 66.44 1.29
CA ARG A 4 59.69 66.02 1.57
C ARG A 4 59.75 64.95 2.66
N GLN A 5 60.02 63.73 2.16
CA GLN A 5 60.41 62.54 2.89
C GLN A 5 61.66 62.81 3.74
N PHE A 6 61.64 62.31 4.97
CA PHE A 6 62.82 62.03 5.80
C PHE A 6 62.54 60.69 6.50
N VAL A 7 63.11 59.60 5.99
CA VAL A 7 64.23 58.84 6.58
C VAL A 7 63.82 58.01 7.81
N GLN A 8 63.69 56.70 7.51
CA GLN A 8 64.24 55.53 8.21
C GLN A 8 63.98 55.29 9.71
N ALA A 9 63.37 54.12 9.92
CA ALA A 9 63.77 53.08 10.87
C ALA A 9 63.54 53.32 12.37
N ALA A 10 62.43 52.76 12.88
CA ALA A 10 62.40 51.81 14.00
C ALA A 10 60.94 51.50 14.34
N GLY A 11 60.54 50.22 14.39
CA GLY A 11 59.21 49.83 14.80
C GLY A 11 58.90 48.38 14.48
N ALA A 12 59.13 47.52 15.46
CA ALA A 12 59.12 46.07 15.36
C ALA A 12 57.70 45.46 15.32
N VAL A 13 57.69 44.17 14.95
CA VAL A 13 56.62 43.16 15.12
C VAL A 13 55.48 43.21 14.09
N GLY A 14 55.75 42.55 12.97
CA GLY A 14 54.74 42.11 12.00
C GLY A 14 53.92 40.94 12.56
N SER A 15 52.62 41.11 12.45
CA SER A 15 51.52 40.19 12.75
C SER A 15 51.61 38.85 12.00
N LEU A 16 51.61 37.73 12.72
CA LEU A 16 51.28 36.40 12.20
C LEU A 16 50.50 35.60 13.26
N GLY A 17 49.27 35.22 12.90
CA GLY A 17 48.65 33.97 13.36
C GLY A 17 47.81 34.01 14.64
N THR A 18 46.58 34.51 14.56
CA THR A 18 45.48 33.99 15.39
C THR A 18 44.39 33.44 14.49
N ALA A 19 44.45 32.11 14.27
CA ALA A 19 43.37 31.34 13.70
C ALA A 19 42.19 31.34 14.68
N ALA A 20 41.20 32.19 14.40
CA ALA A 20 39.90 32.12 15.07
C ALA A 20 39.19 30.84 14.63
N LEU A 21 38.98 29.95 15.60
CA LEU A 21 38.11 28.78 15.53
C LEU A 21 36.67 29.22 15.24
N VAL A 22 36.33 29.38 13.97
CA VAL A 22 34.93 29.32 13.54
C VAL A 22 34.62 27.83 13.36
N ALA A 23 34.08 27.23 14.42
CA ALA A 23 33.37 25.96 14.33
C ALA A 23 32.11 26.18 13.48
N GLY A 24 32.31 26.24 12.15
CA GLY A 24 31.23 26.20 11.19
C GLY A 24 30.59 24.83 11.28
N CYS A 25 29.31 24.80 11.66
CA CYS A 25 28.45 23.64 11.46
C CYS A 25 28.67 23.17 10.02
N ALA A 26 29.23 21.97 9.85
CA ALA A 26 29.31 21.31 8.57
C ALA A 26 27.88 21.04 8.10
N GLY A 27 27.31 22.01 7.38
CA GLY A 27 26.12 21.81 6.60
C GLY A 27 26.44 20.71 5.61
N ILE A 28 25.85 19.53 5.83
CA ILE A 28 25.82 18.44 4.88
C ILE A 28 25.39 19.08 3.55
N GLY A 29 26.30 19.11 2.58
CA GLY A 29 26.07 19.71 1.27
C GLY A 29 24.78 19.16 0.68
N GLY A 30 23.71 19.95 0.78
CA GLY A 30 22.41 19.60 0.24
C GLY A 30 22.52 19.65 -1.27
N ALA A 31 22.19 18.55 -1.93
CA ALA A 31 21.94 18.59 -3.37
C ALA A 31 20.97 19.74 -3.66
N SER A 32 21.30 20.58 -4.64
CA SER A 32 20.50 21.74 -5.01
C SER A 32 19.16 21.26 -5.59
N GLY A 33 18.04 21.60 -4.95
CA GLY A 33 16.70 21.28 -5.47
C GLY A 33 15.60 21.20 -4.42
N PRO A 34 14.32 21.33 -4.81
CA PRO A 34 13.19 21.15 -3.89
C PRO A 34 13.17 19.78 -3.22
N LYS A 35 12.70 19.72 -1.98
CA LYS A 35 12.65 18.53 -1.13
C LYS A 35 11.29 17.89 -1.19
N VAL A 36 11.23 16.62 -1.58
CA VAL A 36 10.01 15.81 -1.54
C VAL A 36 10.22 14.64 -0.59
N VAL A 37 9.38 14.56 0.45
CA VAL A 37 9.35 13.42 1.36
C VAL A 37 8.22 12.48 0.92
N VAL A 38 8.50 11.18 0.82
CA VAL A 38 7.52 10.14 0.51
C VAL A 38 7.40 9.22 1.70
N ILE A 39 6.20 9.03 2.24
CA ILE A 39 5.91 8.19 3.40
C ILE A 39 5.24 6.89 2.91
N GLY A 40 5.91 5.76 3.11
CA GLY A 40 5.47 4.42 2.75
C GLY A 40 6.03 3.92 1.40
N GLY A 41 6.80 2.84 1.43
CA GLY A 41 7.46 2.19 0.29
C GLY A 41 6.61 1.19 -0.48
N GLY A 42 5.28 1.23 -0.34
CA GLY A 42 4.37 0.37 -1.11
C GLY A 42 4.22 0.78 -2.58
N TYR A 43 3.28 0.15 -3.29
CA TYR A 43 3.01 0.41 -4.72
C TYR A 43 2.85 1.89 -5.09
N GLY A 44 2.17 2.69 -4.27
CA GLY A 44 1.98 4.12 -4.53
C GLY A 44 3.26 4.93 -4.29
N GLY A 45 3.80 4.85 -3.07
CA GLY A 45 4.93 5.67 -2.66
C GLY A 45 6.25 5.30 -3.36
N ALA A 46 6.57 4.02 -3.53
CA ALA A 46 7.79 3.64 -4.26
C ALA A 46 7.72 4.06 -5.75
N THR A 47 6.56 3.89 -6.38
CA THR A 47 6.32 4.42 -7.74
C THR A 47 6.50 5.93 -7.77
N ALA A 48 5.85 6.67 -6.87
CA ALA A 48 6.00 8.12 -6.81
C ALA A 48 7.46 8.54 -6.61
N ALA A 49 8.19 7.91 -5.68
CA ALA A 49 9.58 8.23 -5.40
C ALA A 49 10.49 8.02 -6.62
N LYS A 50 10.35 6.88 -7.32
CA LYS A 50 11.08 6.61 -8.57
C LYS A 50 10.77 7.65 -9.64
N TYR A 51 9.48 7.87 -9.90
CA TYR A 51 9.03 8.73 -10.99
C TYR A 51 9.32 10.22 -10.73
N LEU A 52 9.31 10.67 -9.47
CA LEU A 52 9.79 12.00 -9.09
C LEU A 52 11.24 12.21 -9.50
N ARG A 53 12.12 11.24 -9.24
CA ARG A 53 13.54 11.31 -9.61
C ARG A 53 13.72 11.25 -11.13
N MET A 54 13.08 10.27 -11.77
CA MET A 54 13.23 10.01 -13.20
C MET A 54 12.71 11.17 -14.07
N TRP A 55 11.52 11.72 -13.77
CA TRP A 55 10.91 12.76 -14.59
C TRP A 55 11.33 14.19 -14.24
N SER A 56 12.04 14.37 -13.13
CA SER A 56 12.67 15.66 -12.80
C SER A 56 14.12 15.75 -13.25
N ASP A 57 14.61 14.78 -14.03
CA ASP A 57 16.03 14.66 -14.39
C ASP A 57 16.95 14.72 -13.16
N ASN A 58 16.55 14.03 -12.09
CA ASN A 58 17.25 13.99 -10.79
C ASN A 58 17.39 15.32 -10.05
N THR A 59 16.67 16.38 -10.46
CA THR A 59 16.74 17.70 -9.81
C THR A 59 15.99 17.77 -8.47
N LEU A 60 15.01 16.90 -8.23
CA LEU A 60 14.31 16.84 -6.95
C LEU A 60 15.04 16.00 -5.90
N ASN A 61 15.12 16.49 -4.67
CA ASN A 61 15.62 15.75 -3.52
C ASN A 61 14.53 14.86 -2.92
N VAL A 62 14.53 13.58 -3.28
CA VAL A 62 13.48 12.64 -2.85
C VAL A 62 13.97 11.76 -1.71
N THR A 63 13.27 11.83 -0.56
CA THR A 63 13.50 10.96 0.60
C THR A 63 12.29 10.04 0.80
N LEU A 64 12.47 8.73 0.69
CA LEU A 64 11.45 7.72 0.96
C LEU A 64 11.61 7.20 2.40
N VAL A 65 10.59 7.33 3.22
CA VAL A 65 10.53 6.83 4.60
C VAL A 65 9.72 5.53 4.62
N GLU A 66 10.35 4.42 4.97
CA GLU A 66 9.73 3.09 5.01
C GLU A 66 10.37 2.23 6.12
N PRO A 67 9.60 1.74 7.10
CA PRO A 67 10.17 0.98 8.22
C PRO A 67 10.70 -0.42 7.83
N ASN A 68 10.12 -1.05 6.80
CA ASN A 68 10.51 -2.39 6.38
C ASN A 68 11.77 -2.37 5.52
N ALA A 69 12.64 -3.37 5.70
CA ALA A 69 13.89 -3.47 4.93
C ALA A 69 13.66 -3.81 3.45
N ALA A 70 12.50 -4.40 3.12
CA ALA A 70 12.16 -4.82 1.78
C ALA A 70 10.66 -4.62 1.53
N PHE A 71 10.32 -4.43 0.27
CA PHE A 71 8.95 -4.48 -0.22
C PHE A 71 8.46 -5.94 -0.19
N VAL A 72 7.25 -6.18 0.32
CA VAL A 72 6.60 -7.48 0.26
C VAL A 72 5.24 -7.32 -0.42
N SER A 73 5.06 -7.97 -1.56
CA SER A 73 3.84 -7.85 -2.35
C SER A 73 2.68 -8.59 -1.68
N CYS A 74 1.60 -7.87 -1.35
CA CYS A 74 0.34 -8.52 -0.96
C CYS A 74 -0.37 -9.19 -2.15
N PRO A 75 -0.42 -8.59 -3.36
CA PRO A 75 -0.72 -9.35 -4.58
C PRO A 75 0.21 -10.55 -4.72
N ILE A 76 -0.28 -11.66 -5.25
CA ILE A 76 0.43 -12.96 -5.35
C ILE A 76 0.66 -13.66 -4.00
N SER A 77 0.47 -12.99 -2.85
CA SER A 77 0.68 -13.63 -1.54
C SER A 77 -0.31 -14.78 -1.24
N ASN A 78 -1.48 -14.81 -1.89
CA ASN A 78 -2.40 -15.95 -1.81
C ASN A 78 -1.79 -17.23 -2.41
N LEU A 79 -0.87 -17.14 -3.38
CA LEU A 79 -0.13 -18.31 -3.88
C LEU A 79 0.84 -18.87 -2.83
N VAL A 80 1.31 -18.04 -1.89
CA VAL A 80 2.08 -18.51 -0.73
C VAL A 80 1.18 -19.30 0.22
N LEU A 81 -0.05 -18.83 0.44
CA LEU A 81 -1.03 -19.56 1.24
C LEU A 81 -1.43 -20.89 0.58
N GLY A 82 -1.59 -20.90 -0.75
CA GLY A 82 -1.83 -22.11 -1.54
C GLY A 82 -0.62 -23.05 -1.63
N GLY A 83 0.59 -22.55 -1.38
CA GLY A 83 1.83 -23.34 -1.35
C GLY A 83 2.61 -23.40 -2.68
N SER A 84 2.16 -22.71 -3.73
CA SER A 84 2.84 -22.66 -5.05
C SER A 84 3.89 -21.55 -5.15
N LYS A 85 3.98 -20.69 -4.14
CA LYS A 85 5.01 -19.64 -3.99
C LYS A 85 5.54 -19.58 -2.56
N THR A 86 6.68 -18.92 -2.41
CA THR A 86 7.29 -18.59 -1.12
C THR A 86 7.21 -17.09 -0.85
N LEU A 87 7.47 -16.67 0.40
CA LEU A 87 7.61 -15.23 0.70
C LEU A 87 8.76 -14.59 -0.08
N ALA A 88 9.84 -15.34 -0.37
CA ALA A 88 10.97 -14.83 -1.11
C ALA A 88 10.58 -14.44 -2.54
N ASP A 89 9.69 -15.21 -3.19
CA ASP A 89 9.21 -14.94 -4.56
C ASP A 89 8.45 -13.61 -4.70
N ILE A 90 7.96 -13.05 -3.59
CA ILE A 90 7.15 -11.83 -3.54
C ILE A 90 7.81 -10.71 -2.72
N THR A 91 9.10 -10.86 -2.39
CA THR A 91 9.87 -9.89 -1.61
C THR A 91 10.96 -9.28 -2.49
N THR A 92 11.11 -7.95 -2.45
CA THR A 92 12.12 -7.24 -3.24
C THR A 92 12.76 -6.13 -2.40
N PRO A 93 14.10 -6.07 -2.31
CA PRO A 93 14.77 -5.02 -1.55
C PRO A 93 14.64 -3.66 -2.25
N TYR A 94 14.72 -2.57 -1.48
CA TYR A 94 14.61 -1.21 -2.01
C TYR A 94 15.90 -0.69 -2.68
N ASP A 95 17.00 -1.47 -2.69
CA ASP A 95 18.33 -1.03 -3.17
C ASP A 95 18.31 -0.36 -4.55
N ASN A 96 17.47 -0.83 -5.48
CA ASN A 96 17.39 -0.29 -6.83
C ASN A 96 16.85 1.15 -6.85
N LEU A 97 15.93 1.52 -5.94
CA LEU A 97 15.46 2.91 -5.84
C LEU A 97 16.62 3.86 -5.50
N SER A 98 17.51 3.44 -4.60
CA SER A 98 18.70 4.22 -4.24
C SER A 98 19.74 4.19 -5.36
N ARG A 99 20.14 3.00 -5.83
CA ARG A 99 21.27 2.81 -6.75
C ARG A 99 21.01 3.32 -8.16
N ARG A 100 19.79 3.20 -8.67
CA ARG A 100 19.45 3.55 -10.06
C ARG A 100 18.78 4.91 -10.18
N HIS A 101 18.03 5.32 -9.17
CA HIS A 101 17.21 6.55 -9.22
C HIS A 101 17.64 7.62 -8.21
N GLY A 102 18.62 7.33 -7.33
CA GLY A 102 19.11 8.31 -6.35
C GLY A 102 18.08 8.67 -5.27
N VAL A 103 17.08 7.81 -5.02
CA VAL A 103 16.12 8.00 -3.91
C VAL A 103 16.85 7.77 -2.58
N LYS A 104 16.75 8.71 -1.64
CA LYS A 104 17.24 8.49 -0.28
C LYS A 104 16.24 7.65 0.50
N VAL A 105 16.50 6.36 0.68
CA VAL A 105 15.65 5.49 1.50
C VAL A 105 16.05 5.59 2.97
N VAL A 106 15.11 5.99 3.82
CA VAL A 106 15.26 6.10 5.27
C VAL A 106 14.41 5.02 5.93
N ARG A 107 15.08 4.08 6.61
CA ARG A 107 14.41 3.00 7.33
C ARG A 107 13.93 3.47 8.70
N ASP A 108 12.77 4.12 8.72
CA ASP A 108 12.15 4.68 9.92
C ASP A 108 10.62 4.76 9.72
N MET A 109 9.90 5.12 10.78
CA MET A 109 8.46 5.35 10.77
C MET A 109 8.18 6.85 10.86
N ALA A 110 7.39 7.39 9.94
CA ALA A 110 6.84 8.73 10.10
C ALA A 110 5.75 8.74 11.18
N THR A 111 5.86 9.65 12.14
CA THR A 111 4.95 9.74 13.31
C THR A 111 4.06 10.97 13.26
N ALA A 112 4.49 12.05 12.63
CA ALA A 112 3.69 13.25 12.44
C ALA A 112 4.10 14.03 11.18
N ILE A 113 3.18 14.87 10.70
CA ILE A 113 3.41 15.87 9.66
C ILE A 113 3.03 17.22 10.27
N ASP A 114 3.98 18.15 10.30
CA ASP A 114 3.76 19.54 10.70
C ASP A 114 3.66 20.38 9.42
N PRO A 115 2.44 20.79 9.00
CA PRO A 115 2.24 21.53 7.77
C PRO A 115 2.68 22.99 7.86
N ASP A 116 2.68 23.57 9.06
CA ASP A 116 3.06 24.96 9.28
C ASP A 116 4.57 25.12 9.18
N LYS A 117 5.32 24.20 9.81
CA LYS A 117 6.79 24.16 9.72
C LYS A 117 7.31 23.43 8.48
N ARG A 118 6.42 22.74 7.76
CA ARG A 118 6.73 21.86 6.63
C ARG A 118 7.78 20.80 6.97
N ILE A 119 7.52 20.05 8.04
CA ILE A 119 8.40 19.00 8.56
C ILE A 119 7.65 17.68 8.69
N VAL A 120 8.29 16.57 8.30
CA VAL A 120 7.87 15.22 8.69
C VAL A 120 8.72 14.79 9.88
N LYS A 121 8.08 14.38 10.97
CA LYS A 121 8.74 13.85 12.16
C LYS A 121 8.80 12.34 12.09
N LEU A 122 9.97 11.77 12.39
CA LEU A 122 10.20 10.34 12.43
C LEU A 122 10.23 9.80 13.85
N ALA A 123 10.05 8.50 14.02
CA ALA A 123 10.09 7.84 15.33
C ALA A 123 11.48 7.93 15.98
N SER A 124 12.56 8.01 15.20
CA SER A 124 13.91 8.29 15.70
C SER A 124 14.09 9.68 16.32
N GLY A 125 13.11 10.58 16.17
CA GLY A 125 13.24 12.01 16.49
C GLY A 125 13.84 12.84 15.36
N THR A 126 14.24 12.22 14.25
CA THR A 126 14.70 12.95 13.05
C THR A 126 13.56 13.78 12.46
N GLU A 127 13.86 15.00 12.06
CA GLU A 127 12.94 15.91 11.36
C GLU A 127 13.37 16.09 9.90
N LEU A 128 12.46 15.83 8.96
CA LEU A 128 12.69 15.96 7.53
C LEU A 128 11.93 17.18 6.98
N PRO A 129 12.61 18.27 6.61
CA PRO A 129 11.96 19.41 5.96
C PRO A 129 11.53 19.04 4.53
N TYR A 130 10.40 19.58 4.09
CA TYR A 130 9.84 19.33 2.76
C TYR A 130 9.28 20.58 2.09
N ASP A 131 9.27 20.58 0.77
CA ASP A 131 8.47 21.49 -0.05
C ASP A 131 7.11 20.86 -0.36
N ARG A 132 7.09 19.54 -0.62
CA ARG A 132 5.88 18.71 -0.70
C ARG A 132 6.09 17.35 -0.02
N VAL A 133 5.03 16.77 0.52
CA VAL A 133 5.04 15.41 1.09
C VAL A 133 4.01 14.52 0.39
N ILE A 134 4.39 13.29 0.07
CA ILE A 134 3.51 12.26 -0.48
C ILE A 134 3.29 11.19 0.58
N VAL A 135 2.05 10.90 0.90
CA VAL A 135 1.60 10.00 1.98
C VAL A 135 0.91 8.80 1.35
N SER A 136 1.59 7.65 1.32
CA SER A 136 1.09 6.39 0.75
C SER A 136 1.12 5.23 1.79
N PRO A 137 0.43 5.36 2.94
CA PRO A 137 0.58 4.44 4.07
C PRO A 137 -0.23 3.14 3.90
N GLY A 138 -0.99 3.00 2.81
CA GLY A 138 -1.90 1.87 2.61
C GLY A 138 -3.10 1.91 3.56
N VAL A 139 -3.54 0.73 3.99
CA VAL A 139 -4.66 0.57 4.93
C VAL A 139 -4.18 0.29 6.35
N ASP A 140 -5.02 0.61 7.32
CA ASP A 140 -4.99 0.02 8.65
C ASP A 140 -6.35 -0.58 9.02
N PHE A 141 -6.38 -1.31 10.14
CA PHE A 141 -7.54 -2.05 10.60
C PHE A 141 -8.26 -1.32 11.72
N MET A 142 -9.59 -1.38 11.69
CA MET A 142 -10.50 -0.81 12.68
C MET A 142 -10.81 -1.86 13.74
N TRP A 143 -9.89 -2.05 14.69
CA TRP A 143 -9.98 -3.10 15.73
C TRP A 143 -11.19 -2.95 16.65
N GLU A 144 -11.77 -1.76 16.74
CA GLU A 144 -13.03 -1.49 17.42
C GLU A 144 -14.23 -2.23 16.80
N THR A 145 -14.11 -2.66 15.53
CA THR A 145 -15.16 -3.43 14.85
C THR A 145 -15.11 -4.93 15.15
N VAL A 146 -14.02 -5.41 15.77
CA VAL A 146 -13.84 -6.79 16.22
C VAL A 146 -13.08 -6.78 17.56
N PRO A 147 -13.72 -6.34 18.67
CA PRO A 147 -13.03 -5.98 19.91
C PRO A 147 -12.16 -7.09 20.52
N GLY A 148 -12.53 -8.35 20.35
CA GLY A 148 -11.80 -9.53 20.80
C GLY A 148 -10.39 -9.64 20.22
N MET A 149 -10.12 -9.00 19.07
CA MET A 149 -8.77 -8.89 18.50
C MET A 149 -7.83 -8.00 19.33
N ASN A 150 -8.34 -7.19 20.26
CA ASN A 150 -7.53 -6.39 21.19
C ASN A 150 -7.12 -7.15 22.45
N ARG A 151 -7.61 -8.39 22.65
CA ARG A 151 -7.20 -9.21 23.79
C ARG A 151 -5.75 -9.69 23.63
N PRO A 152 -4.99 -9.82 24.74
CA PRO A 152 -3.61 -10.30 24.68
C PRO A 152 -3.48 -11.63 23.90
N GLY A 153 -2.53 -11.69 22.96
CA GLY A 153 -2.27 -12.86 22.12
C GLY A 153 -3.30 -13.16 21.03
N ALA A 154 -4.40 -12.41 20.93
CA ALA A 154 -5.43 -12.67 19.93
C ALA A 154 -4.89 -12.56 18.49
N GLN A 155 -4.12 -11.50 18.21
CA GLN A 155 -3.56 -11.23 16.87
C GLN A 155 -2.39 -12.15 16.49
N GLU A 156 -1.90 -12.98 17.41
CA GLU A 156 -0.92 -14.04 17.12
C GLU A 156 -1.60 -15.32 16.62
N ARG A 157 -2.88 -15.51 17.00
CA ARG A 157 -3.68 -16.70 16.66
C ARG A 157 -4.66 -16.44 15.53
N VAL A 158 -5.31 -15.28 15.53
CA VAL A 158 -6.28 -14.89 14.50
C VAL A 158 -5.60 -13.89 13.60
N LEU A 159 -5.42 -14.26 12.33
CA LEU A 159 -4.58 -13.51 11.40
C LEU A 159 -5.43 -12.89 10.30
N HIS A 160 -5.09 -11.67 9.85
CA HIS A 160 -5.73 -11.09 8.67
C HIS A 160 -4.97 -11.43 7.38
N ALA A 161 -3.63 -11.50 7.45
CA ALA A 161 -2.74 -11.59 6.30
C ALA A 161 -3.10 -10.62 5.14
N TRP A 162 -3.68 -9.45 5.44
CA TRP A 162 -4.00 -8.38 4.46
C TRP A 162 -2.88 -7.33 4.30
N LYS A 163 -1.85 -7.46 5.13
CA LYS A 163 -0.50 -6.92 4.94
C LYS A 163 0.42 -8.14 4.85
N ALA A 164 1.08 -8.33 3.72
CA ALA A 164 1.90 -9.52 3.49
C ALA A 164 3.21 -9.50 4.29
N GLY A 165 3.90 -10.64 4.33
CA GLY A 165 5.12 -10.83 5.11
C GLY A 165 4.87 -11.76 6.30
N PRO A 166 5.21 -11.37 7.55
CA PRO A 166 5.13 -12.25 8.72
C PRO A 166 3.76 -12.92 8.89
N GLN A 167 2.65 -12.19 8.69
CA GLN A 167 1.32 -12.77 8.81
C GLN A 167 0.97 -13.76 7.70
N THR A 168 1.46 -13.55 6.47
CA THR A 168 1.25 -14.54 5.39
C THR A 168 1.95 -15.85 5.73
N ALA A 169 3.19 -15.80 6.20
CA ALA A 169 3.90 -17.01 6.64
C ALA A 169 3.25 -17.64 7.87
N ALA A 170 2.80 -16.86 8.85
CA ALA A 170 2.10 -17.37 10.01
C ALA A 170 0.78 -18.06 9.63
N LEU A 171 -0.01 -17.47 8.72
CA LEU A 171 -1.25 -18.07 8.26
C LEU A 171 -0.97 -19.35 7.45
N ARG A 172 0.05 -19.35 6.59
CA ARG A 172 0.47 -20.58 5.89
C ARG A 172 0.84 -21.70 6.87
N ARG A 173 1.61 -21.40 7.93
CA ARG A 173 1.93 -22.39 8.97
C ARG A 173 0.70 -22.90 9.70
N GLN A 174 -0.29 -22.04 9.99
CA GLN A 174 -1.55 -22.47 10.59
C GLN A 174 -2.32 -23.42 9.66
N LEU A 175 -2.36 -23.13 8.36
CA LEU A 175 -2.99 -24.00 7.36
C LEU A 175 -2.27 -25.34 7.25
N GLU A 176 -0.94 -25.38 7.31
CA GLU A 176 -0.15 -26.62 7.27
C GLU A 176 -0.35 -27.48 8.52
N ALA A 177 -0.35 -26.83 9.70
CA ALA A 177 -0.52 -27.48 10.99
C ALA A 177 -1.96 -27.94 11.26
N MET A 178 -2.96 -27.37 10.58
CA MET A 178 -4.36 -27.76 10.75
C MET A 178 -4.56 -29.24 10.37
N PRO A 179 -5.15 -30.08 11.23
CA PRO A 179 -5.45 -31.47 10.88
C PRO A 179 -6.38 -31.58 9.66
N ASP A 180 -6.24 -32.66 8.88
CA ASP A 180 -7.20 -32.96 7.80
C ASP A 180 -8.61 -33.14 8.39
N GLY A 181 -9.61 -32.50 7.77
CA GLY A 181 -10.96 -32.37 8.30
C GLY A 181 -11.20 -31.09 9.10
N GLY A 182 -10.16 -30.31 9.40
CA GLY A 182 -10.30 -28.99 10.02
C GLY A 182 -11.01 -27.97 9.12
N VAL A 183 -11.69 -27.01 9.73
CA VAL A 183 -12.34 -25.88 9.04
C VAL A 183 -11.47 -24.64 9.12
N TYR A 184 -11.19 -24.04 7.97
CA TYR A 184 -10.64 -22.68 7.86
C TYR A 184 -11.79 -21.70 7.60
N ALA A 185 -11.93 -20.68 8.44
CA ALA A 185 -12.94 -19.63 8.27
C ALA A 185 -12.28 -18.32 7.81
N LEU A 186 -12.75 -17.79 6.69
CA LEU A 186 -12.37 -16.49 6.14
C LEU A 186 -13.54 -15.51 6.32
N THR A 187 -13.30 -14.39 7.00
CA THR A 187 -14.30 -13.31 7.09
C THR A 187 -13.98 -12.21 6.09
N ILE A 188 -15.00 -11.57 5.54
CA ILE A 188 -14.87 -10.46 4.60
C ILE A 188 -15.65 -9.26 5.15
N PRO A 189 -15.01 -8.08 5.31
CA PRO A 189 -15.68 -6.89 5.80
C PRO A 189 -16.57 -6.28 4.73
N LEU A 190 -17.44 -5.34 5.14
CA LEU A 190 -18.24 -4.60 4.18
C LEU A 190 -17.34 -3.67 3.35
N ALA A 191 -17.62 -3.55 2.05
CA ALA A 191 -16.94 -2.58 1.20
C ALA A 191 -17.04 -1.14 1.78
N PRO A 192 -16.01 -0.29 1.61
CA PRO A 192 -14.77 -0.53 0.87
C PRO A 192 -13.65 -1.18 1.71
N TYR A 193 -12.91 -2.10 1.08
CA TYR A 193 -11.68 -2.71 1.61
C TYR A 193 -10.64 -2.87 0.49
N ARG A 194 -9.37 -3.13 0.86
CA ARG A 194 -8.27 -3.35 -0.10
C ARG A 194 -8.53 -4.61 -0.93
N CYS A 195 -8.36 -4.51 -2.24
CA CYS A 195 -8.44 -5.60 -3.22
C CYS A 195 -9.76 -6.40 -3.13
N PRO A 196 -10.88 -5.88 -3.68
CA PRO A 196 -12.18 -6.55 -3.64
C PRO A 196 -12.19 -8.04 -4.03
N PRO A 197 -11.49 -8.51 -5.08
CA PRO A 197 -11.50 -9.93 -5.42
C PRO A 197 -10.57 -10.80 -4.54
N GLY A 198 -9.72 -10.19 -3.72
CA GLY A 198 -8.66 -10.86 -2.97
C GLY A 198 -9.15 -11.94 -2.00
N PRO A 199 -10.26 -11.76 -1.24
CA PRO A 199 -10.71 -12.79 -0.30
C PRO A 199 -11.24 -14.02 -1.02
N TYR A 200 -11.93 -13.82 -2.14
CA TYR A 200 -12.46 -14.91 -2.97
C TYR A 200 -11.35 -15.69 -3.69
N GLU A 201 -10.29 -15.00 -4.12
CA GLU A 201 -9.04 -15.64 -4.56
C GLU A 201 -8.42 -16.47 -3.43
N ARG A 202 -8.33 -15.90 -2.21
CA ARG A 202 -7.79 -16.62 -1.06
C ARG A 202 -8.57 -17.89 -0.76
N ALA A 203 -9.90 -17.83 -0.79
CA ALA A 203 -10.74 -19.02 -0.64
C ALA A 203 -10.39 -20.10 -1.67
N CYS A 204 -10.16 -19.72 -2.94
CA CYS A 204 -9.73 -20.66 -3.97
C CYS A 204 -8.34 -21.24 -3.70
N GLN A 205 -7.37 -20.42 -3.28
CA GLN A 205 -6.00 -20.89 -3.01
C GLN A 205 -5.93 -21.83 -1.81
N VAL A 206 -6.67 -21.52 -0.74
CA VAL A 206 -6.76 -22.41 0.44
C VAL A 206 -7.51 -23.70 0.07
N ALA A 207 -8.60 -23.62 -0.69
CA ALA A 207 -9.32 -24.80 -1.16
C ALA A 207 -8.48 -25.67 -2.11
N HIS A 208 -7.66 -25.05 -2.96
CA HIS A 208 -6.70 -25.76 -3.82
C HIS A 208 -5.68 -26.55 -3.00
N TYR A 209 -5.12 -25.93 -1.95
CA TYR A 209 -4.24 -26.62 -1.00
C TYR A 209 -4.97 -27.76 -0.26
N PHE A 210 -6.21 -27.55 0.20
CA PHE A 210 -6.96 -28.61 0.88
C PHE A 210 -7.31 -29.77 -0.05
N LYS A 211 -7.76 -29.48 -1.28
CA LYS A 211 -8.05 -30.53 -2.27
C LYS A 211 -6.87 -31.48 -2.51
N THR A 212 -5.63 -30.99 -2.38
CA THR A 212 -4.42 -31.76 -2.62
C THR A 212 -3.84 -32.39 -1.34
N ALA A 213 -3.80 -31.65 -0.22
CA ALA A 213 -3.09 -32.05 0.99
C ALA A 213 -4.00 -32.43 2.18
N LYS A 214 -5.24 -31.94 2.20
CA LYS A 214 -6.19 -32.08 3.33
C LYS A 214 -7.64 -32.20 2.80
N PRO A 215 -7.98 -33.26 2.05
CA PRO A 215 -9.21 -33.33 1.26
C PRO A 215 -10.50 -33.38 2.10
N ARG A 216 -10.42 -33.66 3.40
CA ARG A 216 -11.57 -33.62 4.31
C ARG A 216 -11.82 -32.21 4.85
N SER A 217 -10.83 -31.33 4.82
CA SER A 217 -10.93 -29.95 5.30
C SER A 217 -11.88 -29.09 4.46
N LYS A 218 -12.40 -28.03 5.08
CA LYS A 218 -13.36 -27.10 4.47
C LYS A 218 -12.90 -25.66 4.57
N VAL A 219 -13.31 -24.86 3.59
CA VAL A 219 -13.15 -23.40 3.56
C VAL A 219 -14.53 -22.80 3.75
N LEU A 220 -14.73 -22.10 4.86
CA LEU A 220 -15.95 -21.35 5.14
C LEU A 220 -15.69 -19.86 4.89
N VAL A 221 -16.45 -19.26 3.97
CA VAL A 221 -16.37 -17.84 3.65
C VAL A 221 -17.59 -17.13 4.21
N LEU A 222 -17.35 -16.22 5.15
CA LEU A 222 -18.37 -15.43 5.83
C LEU A 222 -18.25 -13.98 5.37
N ASP A 223 -19.16 -13.57 4.49
CA ASP A 223 -19.06 -12.31 3.78
C ASP A 223 -20.10 -11.32 4.30
N ALA A 224 -19.64 -10.17 4.80
CA ALA A 224 -20.55 -9.11 5.27
C ALA A 224 -21.32 -8.44 4.13
N ASN A 225 -20.90 -8.62 2.87
CA ASN A 225 -21.56 -8.05 1.70
C ASN A 225 -22.76 -8.90 1.25
N ASP A 226 -23.65 -8.31 0.46
CA ASP A 226 -24.83 -8.99 -0.08
C ASP A 226 -24.49 -10.17 -1.00
N ASP A 227 -23.35 -10.08 -1.70
CA ASP A 227 -22.80 -11.11 -2.57
C ASP A 227 -21.32 -10.81 -2.87
N VAL A 228 -20.67 -11.67 -3.66
CA VAL A 228 -19.30 -11.51 -4.14
C VAL A 228 -19.13 -10.17 -4.89
N THR A 229 -18.33 -9.28 -4.31
CA THR A 229 -18.24 -7.86 -4.75
C THR A 229 -17.48 -7.65 -6.07
N SER A 230 -16.73 -8.65 -6.54
CA SER A 230 -15.96 -8.58 -7.78
C SER A 230 -15.82 -9.95 -8.42
N LYS A 231 -16.11 -10.06 -9.72
CA LYS A 231 -16.04 -11.31 -10.50
C LYS A 231 -16.96 -12.43 -9.95
N GLY A 232 -18.12 -12.06 -9.40
CA GLY A 232 -19.02 -12.99 -8.71
C GLY A 232 -19.40 -14.23 -9.50
N ALA A 233 -19.86 -14.06 -10.75
CA ALA A 233 -20.21 -15.19 -11.60
C ALA A 233 -19.03 -16.15 -11.85
N LEU A 234 -17.83 -15.62 -12.05
CA LEU A 234 -16.62 -16.40 -12.32
C LEU A 234 -16.15 -17.16 -11.07
N PHE A 235 -16.15 -16.52 -9.90
CA PHE A 235 -15.79 -17.20 -8.65
C PHE A 235 -16.79 -18.29 -8.28
N LYS A 236 -18.09 -18.00 -8.36
CA LYS A 236 -19.14 -19.00 -8.10
C LYS A 236 -19.03 -20.20 -9.05
N LYS A 237 -18.75 -19.95 -10.33
CA LYS A 237 -18.46 -21.02 -11.29
C LYS A 237 -17.22 -21.83 -10.89
N ALA A 238 -16.12 -21.16 -10.53
CA ALA A 238 -14.90 -21.86 -10.09
C ALA A 238 -15.14 -22.71 -8.83
N TRP A 239 -15.94 -22.21 -7.88
CA TRP A 239 -16.30 -22.97 -6.68
C TRP A 239 -17.14 -24.20 -7.01
N ALA A 240 -18.15 -24.06 -7.85
CA ALA A 240 -19.00 -25.16 -8.31
C ALA A 240 -18.20 -26.22 -9.08
N ASP A 241 -17.35 -25.80 -10.02
CA ASP A 241 -16.63 -26.71 -10.91
C ASP A 241 -15.45 -27.41 -10.21
N ARG A 242 -14.74 -26.72 -9.30
CA ARG A 242 -13.43 -27.18 -8.79
C ARG A 242 -13.44 -27.59 -7.34
N TYR A 243 -14.32 -26.97 -6.55
CA TYR A 243 -14.30 -26.99 -5.08
C TYR A 243 -15.68 -27.31 -4.48
N ALA A 244 -16.54 -27.99 -5.25
CA ALA A 244 -17.81 -28.50 -4.76
C ALA A 244 -17.59 -29.34 -3.49
N GLY A 245 -18.31 -28.99 -2.43
CA GLY A 245 -18.16 -29.62 -1.12
C GLY A 245 -16.91 -29.22 -0.34
N ILE A 246 -16.02 -28.35 -0.84
CA ILE A 246 -14.86 -27.82 -0.09
C ILE A 246 -15.13 -26.39 0.37
N ILE A 247 -15.59 -25.52 -0.54
CA ILE A 247 -15.92 -24.12 -0.22
C ILE A 247 -17.41 -24.01 0.12
N GLU A 248 -17.69 -23.42 1.27
CA GLU A 248 -19.01 -22.95 1.65
C GLU A 248 -19.00 -21.42 1.71
N TYR A 249 -19.92 -20.77 1.01
CA TYR A 249 -20.04 -19.32 0.95
C TYR A 249 -21.34 -18.85 1.60
N ARG A 250 -21.23 -17.93 2.56
CA ARG A 250 -22.36 -17.32 3.26
C ARG A 250 -22.30 -15.79 3.10
N PRO A 251 -23.13 -15.19 2.22
CA PRO A 251 -23.27 -13.75 2.14
C PRO A 251 -24.07 -13.19 3.32
N LYS A 252 -24.04 -11.87 3.51
CA LYS A 252 -24.74 -11.15 4.59
C LYS A 252 -24.41 -11.71 5.99
N HIS A 253 -23.19 -12.18 6.19
CA HIS A 253 -22.74 -12.90 7.37
C HIS A 253 -21.59 -12.16 8.06
N LYS A 254 -21.92 -11.03 8.69
CA LYS A 254 -20.95 -10.12 9.31
C LYS A 254 -20.50 -10.63 10.68
N VAL A 255 -19.20 -10.93 10.82
CA VAL A 255 -18.55 -11.14 12.12
C VAL A 255 -18.42 -9.80 12.84
N VAL A 256 -18.79 -9.76 14.12
CA VAL A 256 -18.71 -8.57 14.98
C VAL A 256 -17.71 -8.72 16.13
N ASP A 257 -17.32 -9.95 16.47
CA ASP A 257 -16.32 -10.21 17.51
C ASP A 257 -15.69 -11.61 17.33
N VAL A 258 -14.58 -11.86 18.02
CA VAL A 258 -13.84 -13.12 17.97
C VAL A 258 -13.35 -13.51 19.36
N ASP A 259 -13.54 -14.77 19.74
CA ASP A 259 -12.81 -15.38 20.84
C ASP A 259 -11.63 -16.20 20.31
N ALA A 260 -10.45 -15.58 20.33
CA ALA A 260 -9.20 -16.19 19.86
C ALA A 260 -8.72 -17.36 20.73
N ALA A 261 -9.20 -17.49 21.98
CA ALA A 261 -8.83 -18.60 22.85
C ALA A 261 -9.53 -19.89 22.42
N THR A 262 -10.79 -19.77 21.98
CA THR A 262 -11.64 -20.92 21.60
C THR A 262 -11.80 -21.11 20.10
N GLY A 263 -11.30 -20.18 19.27
CA GLY A 263 -11.46 -20.22 17.82
C GLY A 263 -12.90 -19.93 17.38
N THR A 264 -13.60 -19.06 18.11
CA THR A 264 -15.03 -18.76 17.90
C THR A 264 -15.22 -17.39 17.24
N LEU A 265 -15.97 -17.36 16.15
CA LEU A 265 -16.48 -16.16 15.49
C LEU A 265 -17.87 -15.85 16.04
N LYS A 266 -18.13 -14.57 16.32
CA LYS A 266 -19.40 -14.10 16.87
C LYS A 266 -20.14 -13.19 15.91
N PHE A 267 -21.46 -13.24 15.98
CA PHE A 267 -22.36 -12.51 15.09
C PHE A 267 -23.44 -11.81 15.91
N GLU A 268 -24.06 -10.78 15.33
CA GLU A 268 -25.21 -10.11 15.94
C GLU A 268 -26.51 -10.88 15.74
N PHE A 269 -26.67 -11.52 14.57
CA PHE A 269 -27.93 -12.15 14.13
C PHE A 269 -27.79 -13.63 13.76
N ASN A 270 -26.66 -14.28 14.10
CA ASN A 270 -26.40 -15.70 13.80
C ASN A 270 -25.74 -16.37 15.01
N ASP A 271 -25.82 -17.70 15.07
CA ASP A 271 -25.13 -18.48 16.10
C ASP A 271 -23.61 -18.35 15.97
N ASP A 272 -22.93 -18.36 17.11
CA ASP A 272 -21.47 -18.42 17.20
C ASP A 272 -20.93 -19.62 16.43
N LEU A 273 -19.82 -19.41 15.71
CA LEU A 273 -19.23 -20.43 14.84
C LEU A 273 -17.79 -20.70 15.22
N LYS A 274 -17.43 -21.98 15.36
CA LYS A 274 -16.05 -22.41 15.62
C LYS A 274 -15.35 -22.88 14.34
N ALA A 275 -14.08 -22.53 14.22
CA ALA A 275 -13.21 -23.04 13.18
C ALA A 275 -11.77 -23.22 13.70
N ALA A 276 -11.02 -24.13 13.07
CA ALA A 276 -9.67 -24.49 13.50
C ALA A 276 -8.64 -23.41 13.15
N VAL A 277 -8.85 -22.70 12.03
CA VAL A 277 -8.04 -21.55 11.63
C VAL A 277 -8.98 -20.39 11.30
N LEU A 278 -8.75 -19.25 11.96
CA LEU A 278 -9.50 -18.02 11.73
C LEU A 278 -8.68 -17.02 10.94
N ASN A 279 -9.11 -16.74 9.70
CA ASN A 279 -8.61 -15.62 8.93
C ASN A 279 -9.64 -14.50 8.89
N VAL A 280 -9.47 -13.53 9.80
CA VAL A 280 -10.43 -12.45 10.01
C VAL A 280 -9.90 -11.18 9.35
N LEU A 281 -10.66 -10.62 8.42
CA LEU A 281 -10.39 -9.30 7.83
C LEU A 281 -11.27 -8.27 8.55
N PRO A 282 -10.70 -7.39 9.39
CA PRO A 282 -11.45 -6.30 10.00
C PRO A 282 -11.83 -5.24 8.97
N ASP A 283 -12.78 -4.37 9.34
CA ASP A 283 -13.03 -3.15 8.61
C ASP A 283 -11.74 -2.33 8.46
N MET A 284 -11.57 -1.69 7.31
CA MET A 284 -10.32 -1.00 6.96
C MET A 284 -10.50 0.52 6.93
N ARG A 285 -9.41 1.23 7.20
CA ARG A 285 -9.28 2.69 7.07
C ARG A 285 -7.92 3.04 6.46
N ALA A 286 -7.66 4.31 6.20
CA ALA A 286 -6.36 4.82 5.82
C ALA A 286 -5.32 4.52 6.92
N GLY A 287 -4.08 4.26 6.49
CA GLY A 287 -2.96 4.00 7.38
C GLY A 287 -2.79 5.04 8.49
N ASP A 288 -2.29 4.61 9.64
CA ASP A 288 -2.40 5.35 10.91
C ASP A 288 -1.87 6.78 10.88
N ILE A 289 -0.76 7.03 10.15
CA ILE A 289 -0.22 8.38 9.96
C ILE A 289 -1.23 9.34 9.34
N ALA A 290 -2.08 8.88 8.41
CA ALA A 290 -3.09 9.71 7.77
C ALA A 290 -4.25 10.04 8.73
N ALA A 291 -4.62 9.10 9.60
CA ALA A 291 -5.63 9.34 10.62
C ALA A 291 -5.12 10.33 11.69
N LYS A 292 -3.90 10.12 12.20
CA LYS A 292 -3.28 10.95 13.25
C LYS A 292 -2.97 12.39 12.80
N THR A 293 -2.79 12.61 11.50
CA THR A 293 -2.47 13.94 10.93
C THR A 293 -3.68 14.66 10.36
N GLY A 294 -4.90 14.17 10.62
CA GLY A 294 -6.14 14.81 10.18
C GLY A 294 -6.40 14.72 8.67
N LEU A 295 -5.67 13.87 7.93
CA LEU A 295 -5.87 13.69 6.49
C LEU A 295 -7.10 12.85 6.17
N ALA A 296 -7.55 11.98 7.08
CA ALA A 296 -8.69 11.07 6.88
C ALA A 296 -10.04 11.77 7.13
N THR A 297 -10.48 12.62 6.20
CA THR A 297 -11.72 13.42 6.32
C THR A 297 -12.99 12.71 5.87
N ALA A 298 -12.92 11.77 4.92
CA ALA A 298 -14.09 11.06 4.41
C ALA A 298 -14.51 9.96 5.37
N ASN A 299 -15.72 10.10 5.94
CA ASN A 299 -16.30 9.17 6.91
C ASN A 299 -15.34 8.81 8.07
N LYS A 300 -14.39 9.70 8.37
CA LYS A 300 -13.27 9.48 9.31
C LYS A 300 -12.41 8.23 9.01
N ARG A 301 -12.52 7.67 7.80
CA ARG A 301 -11.85 6.43 7.37
C ARG A 301 -10.84 6.69 6.26
N TRP A 302 -11.11 7.59 5.33
CA TRP A 302 -10.33 7.76 4.11
C TRP A 302 -9.99 9.22 3.83
N CYS A 303 -8.97 9.46 3.01
CA CYS A 303 -8.50 10.82 2.70
C CYS A 303 -9.13 11.35 1.42
N GLU A 304 -9.73 12.54 1.46
CA GLU A 304 -10.17 13.22 0.25
C GLU A 304 -9.01 13.95 -0.43
N VAL A 305 -8.94 13.84 -1.75
CA VAL A 305 -7.87 14.43 -2.56
C VAL A 305 -8.45 15.13 -3.79
N ASP A 306 -7.65 16.04 -4.36
CA ASP A 306 -7.81 16.48 -5.75
C ASP A 306 -7.28 15.38 -6.68
N PHE A 307 -8.10 14.85 -7.60
CA PHE A 307 -7.68 13.75 -8.48
C PHE A 307 -6.69 14.13 -9.58
N LEU A 308 -6.42 15.42 -9.82
CA LEU A 308 -5.38 15.87 -10.75
C LEU A 308 -3.99 15.88 -10.11
N THR A 309 -3.90 16.14 -8.81
CA THR A 309 -2.62 16.31 -8.10
C THR A 309 -2.39 15.31 -6.98
N PHE A 310 -3.45 14.62 -6.56
CA PHE A 310 -3.56 13.89 -5.30
C PHE A 310 -3.31 14.73 -4.04
N GLU A 311 -3.31 16.07 -4.15
CA GLU A 311 -3.19 16.95 -3.00
C GLU A 311 -4.41 16.77 -2.07
N SER A 312 -4.14 16.65 -0.78
CA SER A 312 -5.14 16.53 0.27
C SER A 312 -6.04 17.75 0.25
N LYS A 313 -7.36 17.53 0.32
CA LYS A 313 -8.31 18.63 0.51
C LYS A 313 -8.21 19.26 1.91
N ALA A 314 -7.61 18.55 2.87
CA ALA A 314 -7.48 18.99 4.25
C ALA A 314 -6.19 19.77 4.52
N VAL A 315 -5.08 19.42 3.85
CA VAL A 315 -3.75 19.95 4.17
C VAL A 315 -2.97 20.25 2.89
N LYS A 316 -2.60 21.53 2.70
CA LYS A 316 -1.83 21.98 1.52
C LYS A 316 -0.45 21.35 1.47
N ASN A 317 0.08 21.13 0.27
CA ASN A 317 1.39 20.53 -0.01
C ASN A 317 1.56 19.09 0.49
N VAL A 318 0.49 18.46 0.97
CA VAL A 318 0.43 17.04 1.34
C VAL A 318 -0.39 16.31 0.30
N HIS A 319 0.17 15.26 -0.30
CA HIS A 319 -0.50 14.44 -1.30
C HIS A 319 -0.79 13.06 -0.73
N VAL A 320 -1.95 12.45 -0.99
CA VAL A 320 -2.31 11.13 -0.43
C VAL A 320 -2.60 10.14 -1.55
N LEU A 321 -2.02 8.94 -1.48
CA LEU A 321 -2.06 7.96 -2.57
C LEU A 321 -2.59 6.59 -2.16
N GLY A 322 -2.83 5.76 -3.17
CA GLY A 322 -3.16 4.34 -3.03
C GLY A 322 -4.41 4.09 -2.19
N ASP A 323 -4.36 3.07 -1.36
CA ASP A 323 -5.54 2.63 -0.60
C ASP A 323 -6.02 3.64 0.45
N ALA A 324 -5.21 4.64 0.81
CA ALA A 324 -5.55 5.61 1.85
C ALA A 324 -6.64 6.61 1.41
N ILE A 325 -6.84 6.80 0.10
CA ILE A 325 -7.78 7.81 -0.40
C ILE A 325 -9.23 7.33 -0.36
N GLN A 326 -10.16 8.28 -0.31
CA GLN A 326 -11.54 8.05 -0.70
C GLN A 326 -11.56 7.86 -2.22
N ILE A 327 -11.85 6.63 -2.64
CA ILE A 327 -11.85 6.25 -4.06
C ILE A 327 -13.01 6.90 -4.80
N ALA A 328 -12.80 7.15 -6.10
CA ALA A 328 -13.87 7.52 -7.01
C ALA A 328 -14.80 6.32 -7.29
N PRO A 329 -16.04 6.55 -7.77
CA PRO A 329 -16.96 5.47 -8.14
C PRO A 329 -16.31 4.46 -9.11
N GLY A 330 -16.41 3.16 -8.81
CA GLY A 330 -15.87 2.08 -9.64
C GLY A 330 -14.35 1.90 -9.60
N MET A 331 -13.61 2.75 -8.88
CA MET A 331 -12.17 2.64 -8.72
C MET A 331 -11.80 1.72 -7.56
N PRO A 332 -11.05 0.62 -7.76
CA PRO A 332 -10.69 -0.26 -6.66
C PRO A 332 -9.47 0.25 -5.89
N LYS A 333 -9.39 -0.13 -4.61
CA LYS A 333 -8.16 -0.06 -3.79
C LYS A 333 -7.24 -1.22 -4.17
N SER A 334 -6.36 -1.03 -5.15
CA SER A 334 -5.48 -2.08 -5.70
C SER A 334 -4.04 -1.59 -5.90
N ALA A 335 -3.12 -2.55 -6.05
CA ALA A 335 -1.74 -2.27 -6.40
C ALA A 335 -1.58 -1.53 -7.74
N HIS A 336 -2.32 -1.97 -8.77
CA HIS A 336 -2.27 -1.36 -10.09
C HIS A 336 -2.76 0.09 -10.04
N MET A 337 -3.85 0.35 -9.32
CA MET A 337 -4.38 1.70 -9.14
C MET A 337 -3.45 2.58 -8.30
N ALA A 338 -2.86 2.05 -7.23
CA ALA A 338 -1.87 2.78 -6.43
C ALA A 338 -0.63 3.19 -7.25
N ASN A 339 -0.17 2.34 -8.17
CA ASN A 339 0.90 2.68 -9.11
C ASN A 339 0.49 3.84 -10.06
N GLN A 340 -0.74 3.83 -10.59
CA GLN A 340 -1.26 4.95 -11.39
C GLN A 340 -1.33 6.26 -10.59
N HIS A 341 -1.76 6.18 -9.32
CA HIS A 341 -1.75 7.34 -8.41
C HIS A 341 -0.33 7.87 -8.21
N GLY A 342 0.65 6.98 -8.03
CA GLY A 342 2.07 7.33 -7.87
C GLY A 342 2.63 8.11 -9.06
N LYS A 343 2.37 7.63 -10.28
CA LYS A 343 2.77 8.33 -11.51
C LYS A 343 2.12 9.70 -11.62
N THR A 344 0.82 9.77 -11.47
CA THR A 344 0.08 11.03 -11.66
C THR A 344 0.47 12.07 -10.62
N CYS A 345 0.61 11.66 -9.35
CA CYS A 345 1.09 12.53 -8.31
C CYS A 345 2.53 13.01 -8.55
N ALA A 346 3.44 12.13 -9.00
CA ALA A 346 4.81 12.53 -9.33
C ALA A 346 4.84 13.62 -10.42
N ALA A 347 4.09 13.43 -11.52
CA ALA A 347 3.99 14.44 -12.58
C ALA A 347 3.41 15.77 -12.08
N ALA A 348 2.36 15.72 -11.26
CA ALA A 348 1.75 16.91 -10.68
C ALA A 348 2.69 17.64 -9.72
N VAL A 349 3.38 16.93 -8.83
CA VAL A 349 4.34 17.51 -7.88
C VAL A 349 5.50 18.20 -8.62
N ILE A 350 6.04 17.58 -9.68
CA ILE A 350 7.06 18.19 -10.52
C ILE A 350 6.54 19.48 -11.17
N ALA A 351 5.34 19.44 -11.77
CA ALA A 351 4.75 20.61 -12.41
C ALA A 351 4.53 21.76 -11.40
N LEU A 352 3.98 21.45 -10.23
CA LEU A 352 3.70 22.42 -9.17
C LEU A 352 4.98 23.08 -8.64
N LEU A 353 6.05 22.30 -8.43
CA LEU A 353 7.35 22.83 -7.98
C LEU A 353 8.05 23.67 -9.05
N ALA A 354 7.78 23.40 -10.33
CA ALA A 354 8.29 24.18 -11.45
C ALA A 354 7.40 25.37 -11.86
N GLY A 355 6.27 25.59 -11.16
CA GLY A 355 5.30 26.63 -11.54
C GLY A 355 4.60 26.38 -12.89
N LYS A 356 4.53 25.12 -13.34
CA LYS A 356 3.92 24.71 -14.60
C LYS A 356 2.48 24.20 -14.39
N ALA A 357 1.70 24.17 -15.47
CA ALA A 357 0.35 23.61 -15.45
C ALA A 357 0.36 22.10 -15.15
N VAL A 358 -0.59 21.65 -14.33
CA VAL A 358 -0.83 20.24 -14.04
C VAL A 358 -1.62 19.61 -15.19
N ASN A 359 -1.38 18.32 -15.48
CA ASN A 359 -2.17 17.57 -16.46
C ASN A 359 -3.66 17.57 -16.08
N ALA A 360 -4.51 18.16 -16.92
CA ALA A 360 -5.96 18.25 -16.72
C ALA A 360 -6.73 16.99 -17.16
N GLN A 361 -6.06 16.03 -17.80
CA GLN A 361 -6.68 14.83 -18.37
C GLN A 361 -5.91 13.56 -18.00
N PRO A 362 -5.74 13.24 -16.71
CA PRO A 362 -5.16 11.96 -16.32
C PRO A 362 -6.08 10.80 -16.73
N LEU A 363 -5.47 9.68 -17.13
CA LEU A 363 -6.12 8.42 -17.42
C LEU A 363 -5.53 7.33 -16.52
N TYR A 364 -6.37 6.59 -15.83
CA TYR A 364 -5.95 5.48 -14.97
C TYR A 364 -6.50 4.17 -15.53
N ASN A 365 -5.67 3.15 -15.60
CA ASN A 365 -6.11 1.79 -15.81
C ASN A 365 -5.87 0.95 -14.55
N ASN A 366 -6.72 -0.04 -14.37
CA ASN A 366 -6.58 -1.04 -13.33
C ASN A 366 -6.84 -2.43 -13.90
N THR A 367 -6.08 -3.41 -13.41
CA THR A 367 -6.34 -4.83 -13.63
C THR A 367 -6.08 -5.57 -12.35
N CYS A 368 -7.04 -6.39 -11.90
CA CYS A 368 -6.90 -7.29 -10.76
C CYS A 368 -7.08 -8.74 -11.22
N TYR A 369 -5.95 -9.46 -11.34
CA TYR A 369 -5.93 -10.89 -11.55
C TYR A 369 -6.30 -11.66 -10.29
N SER A 370 -6.93 -12.82 -10.43
CA SER A 370 -7.26 -13.74 -9.34
C SER A 370 -7.09 -15.19 -9.74
N PHE A 371 -6.23 -15.88 -9.02
CA PHE A 371 -5.93 -17.29 -9.20
C PHE A 371 -7.02 -18.17 -8.57
N VAL A 372 -7.67 -19.01 -9.39
CA VAL A 372 -8.62 -20.02 -8.92
C VAL A 372 -8.00 -21.39 -8.74
N SER A 373 -6.77 -21.60 -9.20
CA SER A 373 -5.88 -22.72 -8.86
C SER A 373 -4.44 -22.19 -8.81
N ASP A 374 -3.44 -23.06 -8.76
CA ASP A 374 -2.04 -22.66 -8.92
C ASP A 374 -1.70 -22.10 -10.32
N LYS A 375 -2.56 -22.33 -11.33
CA LYS A 375 -2.31 -21.93 -12.73
C LYS A 375 -3.44 -21.14 -13.38
N ASP A 376 -4.69 -21.48 -13.10
CA ASP A 376 -5.85 -20.87 -13.75
C ASP A 376 -6.21 -19.54 -13.11
N VAL A 377 -6.36 -18.50 -13.93
CA VAL A 377 -6.57 -17.13 -13.48
C VAL A 377 -7.70 -16.45 -14.24
N MET A 378 -8.35 -15.50 -13.60
CA MET A 378 -9.30 -14.55 -14.21
C MET A 378 -8.95 -13.12 -13.82
N HIS A 379 -9.29 -12.13 -14.64
CA HIS A 379 -9.09 -10.72 -14.33
C HIS A 379 -10.39 -9.90 -14.33
N VAL A 380 -10.30 -8.73 -13.71
CA VAL A 380 -11.22 -7.61 -13.92
C VAL A 380 -10.37 -6.39 -14.28
N ALA A 381 -10.77 -5.66 -15.30
CA ALA A 381 -10.10 -4.46 -15.78
C ALA A 381 -11.05 -3.26 -15.80
N SER A 382 -10.50 -2.06 -15.65
CA SER A 382 -11.23 -0.81 -15.81
C SER A 382 -10.30 0.31 -16.25
N VAL A 383 -10.84 1.28 -17.01
CA VAL A 383 -10.17 2.52 -17.37
C VAL A 383 -11.00 3.69 -16.84
N HIS A 384 -10.33 4.68 -16.27
CA HIS A 384 -10.94 5.85 -15.66
C HIS A 384 -10.34 7.11 -16.26
N ARG A 385 -11.19 8.09 -16.55
CA ARG A 385 -10.80 9.43 -17.00
C ARG A 385 -11.25 10.47 -15.98
N TYR A 386 -10.54 11.58 -15.90
CA TYR A 386 -11.00 12.71 -15.10
C TYR A 386 -12.25 13.35 -15.72
N ASP A 387 -13.20 13.72 -14.87
CA ASP A 387 -14.34 14.53 -15.21
C ASP A 387 -14.23 15.89 -14.50
N ALA A 388 -14.03 16.95 -15.29
CA ALA A 388 -13.78 18.29 -14.76
C ALA A 388 -15.01 18.91 -14.07
N ALA A 389 -16.22 18.54 -14.49
CA ALA A 389 -17.45 19.05 -13.88
C ALA A 389 -17.67 18.42 -12.50
N GLN A 390 -17.45 17.11 -12.39
CA GLN A 390 -17.62 16.36 -11.13
C GLN A 390 -16.38 16.41 -10.23
N LYS A 391 -15.24 16.87 -10.76
CA LYS A 391 -13.93 16.87 -10.09
C LYS A 391 -13.54 15.50 -9.53
N THR A 392 -13.88 14.45 -10.28
CA THR A 392 -13.66 13.05 -9.88
C THR A 392 -13.23 12.22 -11.08
N MET A 393 -12.85 10.97 -10.83
CA MET A 393 -12.61 9.99 -11.89
C MET A 393 -13.90 9.26 -12.22
N VAL A 394 -14.17 9.06 -13.51
CA VAL A 394 -15.30 8.28 -14.00
C VAL A 394 -14.81 7.17 -14.92
N THR A 395 -15.50 6.04 -14.91
CA THR A 395 -15.17 4.92 -15.81
C THR A 395 -15.39 5.35 -17.27
N VAL A 396 -14.45 5.00 -18.15
CA VAL A 396 -14.58 5.23 -19.59
C VAL A 396 -15.60 4.23 -20.14
N ALA A 397 -16.65 4.73 -20.79
CA ALA A 397 -17.70 3.90 -21.37
C ALA A 397 -17.13 2.87 -22.35
N GLY A 398 -17.59 1.62 -22.25
CA GLY A 398 -17.12 0.51 -23.08
C GLY A 398 -15.71 -0.02 -22.76
N SER A 399 -15.02 0.55 -21.76
CA SER A 399 -13.70 0.05 -21.33
C SER A 399 -13.79 -1.00 -20.22
N GLY A 400 -12.74 -1.80 -20.07
CA GLY A 400 -12.62 -2.76 -18.98
C GLY A 400 -13.41 -4.04 -19.21
N GLY A 401 -13.86 -4.66 -18.12
CA GLY A 401 -14.61 -5.92 -18.14
C GLY A 401 -13.95 -7.01 -17.31
N VAL A 402 -14.46 -8.23 -17.43
CA VAL A 402 -13.94 -9.42 -16.77
C VAL A 402 -13.57 -10.49 -17.80
N SER A 403 -12.67 -11.40 -17.46
CA SER A 403 -12.39 -12.57 -18.31
C SER A 403 -13.67 -13.36 -18.62
N ALA A 404 -13.74 -13.99 -19.79
CA ALA A 404 -14.84 -14.90 -20.11
C ALA A 404 -14.84 -16.17 -19.23
N ALA A 405 -13.65 -16.68 -18.90
CA ALA A 405 -13.43 -17.80 -18.01
C ALA A 405 -12.04 -17.71 -17.38
N ALA A 406 -11.79 -18.50 -16.34
CA ALA A 406 -10.44 -18.67 -15.81
C ALA A 406 -9.60 -19.57 -16.74
N SER A 407 -8.33 -19.26 -16.94
CA SER A 407 -7.42 -20.04 -17.81
C SER A 407 -5.95 -19.94 -17.39
N GLU A 408 -5.13 -20.89 -17.82
CA GLU A 408 -3.67 -20.84 -17.65
C GLU A 408 -3.02 -19.69 -18.43
N GLN A 409 -3.59 -19.30 -19.58
CA GLN A 409 -3.12 -18.15 -20.37
C GLN A 409 -3.19 -16.85 -19.56
N GLU A 410 -4.33 -16.62 -18.89
CA GLU A 410 -4.50 -15.53 -17.92
C GLU A 410 -3.50 -15.65 -16.77
N GLY A 411 -3.11 -16.87 -16.38
CA GLY A 411 -2.06 -17.12 -15.39
C GLY A 411 -0.68 -16.65 -15.84
N GLY A 412 -0.32 -16.90 -17.10
CA GLY A 412 0.85 -16.31 -17.74
C GLY A 412 0.84 -14.79 -17.68
N TYR A 413 -0.31 -14.17 -18.00
CA TYR A 413 -0.47 -12.71 -17.96
C TYR A 413 -0.42 -12.14 -16.54
N ALA A 414 -0.99 -12.82 -15.55
CA ALA A 414 -0.95 -12.40 -14.16
C ALA A 414 0.47 -12.39 -13.60
N MET A 415 1.27 -13.42 -13.91
CA MET A 415 2.67 -13.45 -13.50
C MET A 415 3.54 -12.46 -14.26
N ALA A 416 3.26 -12.21 -15.54
CA ALA A 416 3.90 -11.14 -16.30
C ALA A 416 3.55 -9.75 -15.72
N TRP A 417 2.28 -9.52 -15.39
CA TRP A 417 1.83 -8.31 -14.70
C TRP A 417 2.58 -8.13 -13.38
N ALA A 418 2.65 -9.16 -12.54
CA ALA A 418 3.32 -9.08 -11.24
C ALA A 418 4.79 -8.68 -11.37
N ARG A 419 5.55 -9.36 -12.25
CA ARG A 419 6.96 -9.02 -12.49
C ARG A 419 7.12 -7.60 -13.04
N ASN A 420 6.29 -7.21 -13.98
CA ASN A 420 6.38 -5.90 -14.63
C ASN A 420 6.01 -4.76 -13.67
N ILE A 421 4.96 -4.92 -12.85
CA ILE A 421 4.58 -3.87 -11.90
C ILE A 421 5.59 -3.75 -10.75
N TRP A 422 6.20 -4.85 -10.30
CA TRP A 422 7.30 -4.78 -9.32
C TRP A 422 8.51 -4.06 -9.89
N ALA A 423 8.93 -4.39 -11.12
CA ALA A 423 10.02 -3.69 -11.80
C ALA A 423 9.70 -2.21 -12.04
N ASP A 424 8.48 -1.89 -12.49
CA ASP A 424 8.05 -0.51 -12.68
C ASP A 424 8.08 0.29 -11.37
N THR A 425 7.71 -0.34 -10.25
CA THR A 425 7.64 0.30 -8.93
C THR A 425 9.02 0.45 -8.27
N LEU A 426 9.92 -0.54 -8.42
CA LEU A 426 11.12 -0.68 -7.57
C LEU A 426 12.45 -0.64 -8.33
N ALA A 427 12.47 -0.87 -9.65
CA ALA A 427 13.69 -1.13 -10.42
C ALA A 427 14.13 0.01 -11.33
#